data_AF-D8QYV3-F1
#
_entry.id   AF-D8QYV3-F1
#
_cell.length_a   1.000
_cell.length_b   1.000
_cell.length_c   1.000
_cell.angle_alpha   90.00
_cell.angle_beta   90.00
_cell.angle_gamma   90.00
#
_symmetry.space_group_name_H-M   'P 1'
#
loop_
_entity.id
_entity.type
_entity.pdbx_description
1 polymer ?
#
loop_
_entity_poly.entity_id
_entity_poly.type
_entity_poly.pdbx_seq_one_letter_code
_entity_poly.pdbx_strand_id
1 'polypeptide(L)'
;MVANFELSLAGLYAGLAFVGQAICKVIGIDCWGGFEISPEAVLDGLGYAVVPMLALLFIQDDAIVNAWAPARAVRDVEDGELMEYFEGMGWQFLPIVIAGALSEEIFFRVALQGGFSHAIQASASLNQTPQGLSALTAIVPCFAPFAQILAVVLSSALTGSMYYVITAPKDPTYVIAPVSRGKQALKDMRKRFEVWNERRTMKKIYSPLMESLLALYLGFEWLQTGNILAPMVTHLVYSNVVVGNGLLRLHYQRVKLRQRVASIMGYRKDL
;
A
#
# COMPACT_ATOMS: atom_id res chain seq x y z
N MET A 1 19.60 9.71 13.43
CA MET A 1 19.15 8.60 12.55
C MET A 1 17.73 8.87 12.05
N VAL A 2 16.77 9.17 12.93
CA VAL A 2 15.38 9.58 12.57
C VAL A 2 15.33 10.74 11.56
N ALA A 3 16.08 11.83 11.77
CA ALA A 3 16.06 12.99 10.86
C ALA A 3 16.55 12.71 9.42
N ASN A 4 17.52 11.79 9.23
CA ASN A 4 17.98 11.41 7.89
C ASN A 4 16.93 10.54 7.17
N PHE A 5 16.14 9.82 7.96
CA PHE A 5 15.12 8.92 7.47
C PHE A 5 13.84 9.68 7.09
N GLU A 6 13.43 10.67 7.90
CA GLU A 6 12.39 11.66 7.55
C GLU A 6 12.69 12.37 6.22
N LEU A 7 13.95 12.77 6.01
CA LEU A 7 14.38 13.42 4.77
C LEU A 7 14.29 12.47 3.55
N SER A 8 14.54 11.17 3.74
CA SER A 8 14.42 10.18 2.66
C SER A 8 12.97 9.88 2.27
N LEU A 9 12.04 9.83 3.23
CA LEU A 9 10.62 9.60 2.95
C LEU A 9 9.98 10.82 2.29
N ALA A 10 10.27 12.00 2.82
CA ALA A 10 9.85 13.26 2.20
C ALA A 10 10.41 13.40 0.78
N GLY A 11 11.67 13.00 0.57
CA GLY A 11 12.30 12.97 -0.76
C GLY A 11 11.63 11.98 -1.72
N LEU A 12 11.22 10.81 -1.24
CA LEU A 12 10.49 9.81 -2.04
C LEU A 12 9.12 10.34 -2.49
N TYR A 13 8.32 10.88 -1.57
CA TYR A 13 7.00 11.43 -1.89
C TYR A 13 7.09 12.69 -2.77
N ALA A 14 8.06 13.57 -2.53
CA ALA A 14 8.32 14.71 -3.41
C ALA A 14 8.72 14.25 -4.82
N GLY A 15 9.55 13.21 -4.92
CA GLY A 15 9.93 12.59 -6.19
C GLY A 15 8.72 11.99 -6.91
N LEU A 16 7.85 11.29 -6.19
CA LEU A 16 6.64 10.67 -6.74
C LEU A 16 5.69 11.74 -7.32
N ALA A 17 5.43 12.81 -6.57
CA ALA A 17 4.63 13.93 -7.03
C ALA A 17 5.25 14.62 -8.26
N PHE A 18 6.57 14.83 -8.25
CA PHE A 18 7.28 15.43 -9.38
C PHE A 18 7.18 14.58 -10.66
N VAL A 19 7.39 13.27 -10.55
CA VAL A 19 7.25 12.35 -11.68
C VAL A 19 5.80 12.34 -12.19
N GLY A 20 4.82 12.32 -11.29
CA GLY A 20 3.40 12.42 -11.67
C GLY A 20 3.11 13.68 -12.49
N GLN A 21 3.57 14.83 -12.01
CA GLN A 21 3.43 16.11 -12.73
C GLN A 21 4.13 16.11 -14.09
N ALA A 22 5.32 15.52 -14.19
CA ALA A 22 6.04 15.40 -15.45
C ALA A 22 5.28 14.53 -16.46
N ILE A 23 4.73 13.39 -16.01
CA ILE A 23 3.88 12.52 -16.84
C ILE A 23 2.65 13.28 -17.32
N CYS A 24 1.93 13.97 -16.43
CA CYS A 24 0.74 14.73 -16.81
C CYS A 24 1.04 15.78 -17.89
N LYS A 25 2.16 16.50 -17.75
CA LYS A 25 2.61 17.50 -18.74
C LYS A 25 2.99 16.90 -20.09
N VAL A 26 3.64 15.73 -20.10
CA VAL A 26 4.03 15.04 -21.34
C VAL A 26 2.81 14.49 -22.07
N ILE A 27 1.84 13.94 -21.34
CA ILE A 27 0.61 13.37 -21.93
C ILE A 27 -0.38 14.49 -22.32
N GLY A 28 -0.32 15.65 -21.66
CA GLY A 28 -1.23 16.76 -21.89
C GLY A 28 -2.57 16.64 -21.13
N ILE A 29 -2.57 15.94 -19.99
CA ILE A 29 -3.74 15.78 -19.12
C ILE A 29 -3.72 16.80 -17.98
N ASP A 30 -4.89 17.03 -17.37
CA ASP A 30 -4.99 17.85 -16.18
C ASP A 30 -4.09 17.31 -15.05
N CYS A 31 -3.16 18.15 -14.61
CA CYS A 31 -2.19 17.82 -13.57
C CYS A 31 -2.78 17.91 -12.15
N TRP A 32 -3.99 18.45 -12.03
CA TRP A 32 -4.69 18.64 -10.77
C TRP A 32 -5.84 17.66 -10.57
N GLY A 33 -6.21 16.87 -11.59
CA GLY A 33 -7.22 15.81 -11.46
C GLY A 33 -8.60 16.31 -11.02
N GLY A 34 -9.00 17.50 -11.48
CA GLY A 34 -10.26 18.14 -11.08
C GLY A 34 -10.24 18.64 -9.64
N PHE A 35 -9.07 18.99 -9.10
CA PHE A 35 -8.95 19.50 -7.73
C PHE A 35 -9.77 20.77 -7.54
N GLU A 36 -10.85 20.64 -6.76
CA GLU A 36 -11.65 21.75 -6.30
C GLU A 36 -11.88 21.61 -4.79
N ILE A 37 -11.65 22.68 -4.04
CA ILE A 37 -11.91 22.68 -2.60
C ILE A 37 -13.41 22.88 -2.40
N SER A 38 -14.13 21.78 -2.14
CA SER A 38 -15.56 21.80 -1.82
C SER A 38 -15.85 21.01 -0.53
N PRO A 39 -16.80 21.48 0.30
CA PRO A 39 -17.27 20.72 1.45
C PRO A 39 -17.78 19.33 1.06
N GLU A 40 -18.41 19.22 -0.11
CA GLU A 40 -18.94 17.97 -0.66
C GLU A 40 -17.82 16.96 -0.93
N ALA A 41 -16.72 17.37 -1.57
CA ALA A 41 -15.59 16.47 -1.83
C ALA A 41 -14.91 15.98 -0.54
N VAL A 42 -14.86 16.83 0.49
CA VAL A 42 -14.36 16.42 1.82
C VAL A 42 -15.31 15.43 2.48
N LEU A 43 -16.63 15.68 2.42
CA LEU A 43 -17.64 14.78 2.98
C LEU A 43 -17.68 13.43 2.25
N ASP A 44 -17.58 13.45 0.93
CA ASP A 44 -17.45 12.24 0.11
C ASP A 44 -16.22 11.45 0.56
N GLY A 45 -15.03 12.07 0.59
CA GLY A 45 -13.81 11.39 1.03
C GLY A 45 -13.92 10.83 2.46
N LEU A 46 -14.54 11.55 3.39
CA LEU A 46 -14.80 11.02 4.74
C LEU A 46 -15.75 9.82 4.72
N GLY A 47 -16.77 9.83 3.85
CA GLY A 47 -17.71 8.74 3.67
C GLY A 47 -17.05 7.50 3.05
N TYR A 48 -16.27 7.68 2.00
CA TYR A 48 -15.50 6.61 1.36
C TYR A 48 -14.45 6.03 2.31
N ALA A 49 -13.80 6.84 3.16
CA ALA A 49 -12.84 6.35 4.15
C ALA A 49 -13.37 5.27 5.09
N VAL A 50 -14.68 5.26 5.39
CA VAL A 50 -15.28 4.32 6.33
C VAL A 50 -15.04 2.86 5.93
N VAL A 51 -15.16 2.54 4.64
CA VAL A 51 -15.02 1.17 4.12
C VAL A 51 -13.60 0.61 4.29
N PRO A 52 -12.54 1.24 3.74
CA PRO A 52 -11.18 0.77 3.92
C PRO A 52 -10.74 0.82 5.38
N MET A 53 -11.17 1.82 6.17
CA MET A 53 -10.88 1.84 7.61
C MET A 53 -11.41 0.61 8.33
N LEU A 54 -12.70 0.29 8.17
CA LEU A 54 -13.31 -0.87 8.82
C LEU A 54 -12.68 -2.18 8.33
N ALA A 55 -12.44 -2.29 7.02
CA ALA A 55 -11.81 -3.48 6.42
C ALA A 55 -10.39 -3.71 6.96
N LEU A 56 -9.57 -2.66 7.03
CA LEU A 56 -8.18 -2.73 7.50
C LEU A 56 -8.11 -2.95 9.02
N LEU A 57 -8.96 -2.31 9.81
CA LEU A 57 -9.03 -2.59 11.25
C LEU A 57 -9.50 -4.02 11.53
N PHE A 58 -10.47 -4.52 10.76
CA PHE A 58 -10.96 -5.89 10.89
C PHE A 58 -9.89 -6.93 10.53
N ILE A 59 -9.18 -6.75 9.41
CA ILE A 59 -8.15 -7.71 8.97
C ILE A 59 -6.95 -7.73 9.93
N GLN A 60 -6.69 -6.63 10.64
CA GLN A 60 -5.62 -6.51 11.62
C GLN A 60 -5.98 -7.04 13.02
N ASP A 61 -7.25 -7.33 13.29
CA ASP A 61 -7.71 -7.80 14.59
C ASP A 61 -6.97 -9.08 15.02
N ASP A 62 -6.62 -9.16 16.31
CA ASP A 62 -5.84 -10.29 16.83
C ASP A 62 -6.55 -11.63 16.65
N ALA A 63 -7.89 -11.69 16.76
CA ALA A 63 -8.63 -12.93 16.55
C ALA A 63 -8.55 -13.39 15.08
N ILE A 64 -8.71 -12.46 14.15
CA ILE A 64 -8.65 -12.73 12.71
C ILE A 64 -7.24 -13.13 12.29
N VAL A 65 -6.22 -12.41 12.74
CA VAL A 65 -4.82 -12.72 12.39
C VAL A 65 -4.36 -14.05 12.98
N ASN A 66 -4.85 -14.40 14.17
CA ASN A 66 -4.54 -15.69 14.77
C ASN A 66 -5.22 -16.86 14.04
N ALA A 67 -6.40 -16.63 13.44
CA ALA A 67 -7.16 -17.63 12.70
C ALA A 67 -6.80 -17.73 11.20
N TRP A 68 -6.44 -16.63 10.56
CA TRP A 68 -6.33 -16.53 9.09
C TRP A 68 -4.92 -16.10 8.64
N ALA A 69 -4.24 -17.00 7.92
CA ALA A 69 -2.85 -16.79 7.49
C ALA A 69 -2.63 -15.60 6.54
N PRO A 70 -3.53 -15.29 5.59
CA PRO A 70 -3.46 -14.06 4.79
C PRO A 70 -3.52 -12.77 5.62
N ALA A 71 -4.46 -12.65 6.56
CA ALA A 71 -4.53 -11.50 7.47
C ALA A 71 -3.25 -11.31 8.26
N ARG A 72 -2.66 -12.42 8.73
CA ARG A 72 -1.34 -12.39 9.38
C ARG A 72 -0.26 -11.88 8.46
N ALA A 73 -0.25 -12.30 7.21
CA ALA A 73 0.75 -11.86 6.25
C ALA A 73 0.65 -10.36 5.99
N VAL A 74 -0.56 -9.81 5.84
CA VAL A 74 -0.79 -8.36 5.69
C VAL A 74 -0.30 -7.62 6.94
N ARG A 75 -0.76 -8.03 8.14
CA ARG A 75 -0.33 -7.39 9.39
C ARG A 75 1.18 -7.46 9.60
N ASP A 76 1.81 -8.60 9.31
CA ASP A 76 3.25 -8.78 9.50
C ASP A 76 4.09 -7.96 8.48
N VAL A 77 3.52 -7.51 7.36
CA VAL A 77 4.17 -6.55 6.45
C VAL A 77 4.01 -5.14 7.00
N GLU A 78 2.77 -4.76 7.33
CA GLU A 78 2.44 -3.45 7.87
C GLU A 78 3.20 -3.15 9.18
N ASP A 79 3.23 -4.07 10.15
CA ASP A 79 4.03 -3.92 11.37
C ASP A 79 5.52 -3.76 11.06
N GLY A 80 6.01 -4.41 10.00
CA GLY A 80 7.39 -4.29 9.53
C GLY A 80 7.70 -2.90 8.96
N GLU A 81 6.81 -2.40 8.10
CA GLU A 81 6.89 -1.05 7.55
C GLU A 81 6.74 0.01 8.64
N LEU A 82 5.84 -0.17 9.60
CA LEU A 82 5.68 0.72 10.75
C LEU A 82 6.95 0.78 11.60
N MET A 83 7.59 -0.37 11.82
CA MET A 83 8.86 -0.43 12.53
C MET A 83 10.01 0.19 11.73
N GLU A 84 10.05 -0.02 10.42
CA GLU A 84 11.10 0.54 9.57
C GLU A 84 10.96 2.06 9.41
N TYR A 85 9.74 2.54 9.16
CA TYR A 85 9.49 3.91 8.75
C TYR A 85 9.13 4.87 9.89
N PHE A 86 8.42 4.38 10.91
CA PHE A 86 7.79 5.23 11.92
C PHE A 86 8.27 4.94 13.35
N GLU A 87 9.17 3.97 13.54
CA GLU A 87 9.69 3.66 14.86
C GLU A 87 10.42 4.85 15.48
N GLY A 88 9.94 5.26 16.65
CA GLY A 88 10.52 6.38 17.40
C GLY A 88 9.98 7.75 17.01
N MET A 89 9.07 7.82 16.03
CA MET A 89 8.35 9.05 15.71
C MET A 89 7.19 9.27 16.68
N GLY A 90 7.09 10.50 17.21
CA GLY A 90 5.89 10.98 17.89
C GLY A 90 4.90 11.53 16.86
N TRP A 91 4.34 12.71 17.09
CA TRP A 91 3.42 13.38 16.16
C TRP A 91 3.98 13.71 14.76
N GLN A 92 5.27 13.48 14.53
CA GLN A 92 5.94 13.69 13.25
C GLN A 92 5.47 12.72 12.15
N PHE A 93 4.84 11.59 12.49
CA PHE A 93 4.28 10.70 11.47
C PHE A 93 3.13 11.35 10.67
N LEU A 94 2.36 12.26 11.29
CA LEU A 94 1.21 12.91 10.65
C LEU A 94 1.58 13.65 9.34
N PRO A 95 2.53 14.61 9.33
CA PRO A 95 2.92 15.29 8.10
C PRO A 95 3.51 14.36 7.05
N ILE A 96 4.15 13.26 7.46
CA ILE A 96 4.69 12.24 6.55
C ILE A 96 3.56 11.47 5.87
N VAL A 97 2.55 11.02 6.64
CA VAL A 97 1.37 10.34 6.10
C VAL A 97 0.57 11.28 5.18
N ILE A 98 0.46 12.56 5.53
CA ILE A 98 -0.15 13.58 4.66
C ILE A 98 0.61 13.70 3.34
N ALA A 99 1.93 13.87 3.39
CA ALA A 99 2.75 13.97 2.19
C ALA A 99 2.65 12.71 1.32
N GLY A 100 2.65 11.53 1.96
CA GLY A 100 2.46 10.24 1.32
C GLY A 100 1.15 10.15 0.56
N ALA A 101 0.03 10.32 1.27
CA ALA A 101 -1.31 10.24 0.68
C ALA A 101 -1.47 11.19 -0.51
N LEU A 102 -1.09 12.47 -0.37
CA LEU A 102 -1.20 13.44 -1.45
C LEU A 102 -0.33 13.07 -2.66
N SER A 103 0.92 12.66 -2.43
CA SER A 103 1.84 12.32 -3.52
C SER A 103 1.40 11.07 -4.29
N GLU A 104 0.90 10.06 -3.57
CA GLU A 104 0.43 8.82 -4.16
C GLU A 104 -0.86 9.03 -4.96
N GLU A 105 -1.80 9.83 -4.46
CA GLU A 105 -3.01 10.16 -5.23
C GLU A 105 -2.67 10.93 -6.51
N ILE A 106 -1.78 11.93 -6.44
CA ILE A 106 -1.34 12.66 -7.64
C ILE A 106 -0.68 11.72 -8.65
N PHE A 107 0.15 10.80 -8.20
CA PHE A 107 0.87 9.91 -9.12
C PHE A 107 -0.04 8.81 -9.69
N PHE A 108 -0.66 7.99 -8.86
CA PHE A 108 -1.40 6.82 -9.37
C PHE A 108 -2.76 7.19 -9.98
N ARG A 109 -3.42 8.24 -9.49
CA ARG A 109 -4.78 8.56 -9.93
C ARG A 109 -4.67 9.60 -11.02
N VAL A 110 -4.14 10.77 -10.71
CA VAL A 110 -4.05 11.85 -11.72
C VAL A 110 -3.13 11.44 -12.88
N ALA A 111 -1.88 11.05 -12.62
CA ALA A 111 -0.94 10.77 -13.70
C ALA A 111 -1.18 9.42 -14.39
N LEU A 112 -1.24 8.31 -13.64
CA LEU A 112 -1.35 6.98 -14.23
C LEU A 112 -2.79 6.66 -14.70
N GLN A 113 -3.79 6.73 -13.82
CA GLN A 113 -5.18 6.46 -14.22
C GLN A 113 -5.69 7.51 -15.21
N GLY A 114 -5.44 8.81 -15.00
CA GLY A 114 -5.78 9.86 -15.97
C GLY A 114 -5.08 9.64 -17.32
N GLY A 115 -3.79 9.29 -17.30
CA GLY A 115 -3.00 8.98 -18.49
C GLY A 115 -3.52 7.77 -19.26
N PHE A 116 -3.83 6.67 -18.58
CA PHE A 116 -4.45 5.49 -19.20
C PHE A 116 -5.80 5.81 -19.79
N SER A 117 -6.66 6.55 -19.08
CA SER A 117 -7.97 6.94 -19.58
C SER A 117 -7.85 7.78 -20.86
N HIS A 118 -6.94 8.75 -20.87
CA HIS A 118 -6.67 9.58 -22.06
C HIS A 118 -6.14 8.75 -23.24
N ALA A 119 -5.16 7.87 -23.01
CA ALA A 119 -4.58 7.02 -24.05
C ALA A 119 -5.63 6.07 -24.67
N ILE A 120 -6.46 5.45 -23.83
CA ILE A 120 -7.53 4.54 -24.27
C ILE A 120 -8.58 5.31 -25.09
N GLN A 121 -9.01 6.49 -24.64
CA GLN A 121 -9.96 7.32 -25.38
C GLN A 121 -9.39 7.84 -26.71
N ALA A 122 -8.13 8.27 -26.73
CA ALA A 122 -7.44 8.65 -27.95
C ALA A 122 -7.36 7.48 -28.94
N SER A 123 -7.12 6.26 -28.46
CA SER A 123 -7.13 5.05 -29.30
C SER A 123 -8.51 4.71 -29.86
N ALA A 124 -9.60 5.03 -29.15
CA ALA A 124 -10.96 4.81 -29.63
C ALA A 124 -11.33 5.67 -30.84
N SER A 125 -10.69 6.84 -31.02
CA SER A 125 -10.85 7.66 -32.24
C SER A 125 -10.25 6.99 -33.49
N LEU A 126 -9.25 6.12 -33.33
CA LEU A 126 -8.62 5.37 -34.43
C LEU A 126 -9.57 4.27 -34.98
N ASN A 127 -10.58 3.85 -34.21
CA ASN A 127 -11.63 2.92 -34.68
C ASN A 127 -12.47 3.48 -35.83
N GLN A 128 -12.40 4.79 -36.10
CA GLN A 128 -13.13 5.40 -37.21
C GLN A 128 -12.43 5.21 -38.57
N THR A 129 -11.21 4.64 -38.59
CA THR A 129 -10.44 4.41 -39.82
C THR A 129 -10.24 2.91 -40.10
N PRO A 130 -10.35 2.44 -41.36
CA PRO A 130 -10.09 1.05 -41.72
C PRO A 130 -8.67 0.58 -41.36
N GLN A 131 -7.68 1.47 -41.46
CA GLN A 131 -6.30 1.18 -41.03
C GLN A 131 -6.20 1.04 -39.50
N GLY A 132 -6.87 1.91 -38.73
CA GLY A 132 -6.90 1.83 -37.26
C GLY A 132 -7.59 0.57 -36.75
N LEU A 133 -8.67 0.13 -37.43
CA LEU A 133 -9.36 -1.12 -37.11
C LEU A 133 -8.43 -2.35 -37.27
N SER A 134 -7.61 -2.37 -38.32
CA SER A 134 -6.64 -3.46 -38.57
C SER A 134 -5.45 -3.48 -37.60
N ALA A 135 -5.11 -2.32 -37.00
CA ALA A 135 -4.06 -2.21 -35.99
C ALA A 135 -4.55 -2.62 -34.59
N LEU A 136 -5.86 -2.44 -34.31
CA LEU A 136 -6.50 -2.74 -33.02
C LEU A 136 -6.96 -4.19 -32.87
N THR A 137 -7.00 -5.00 -33.93
CA THR A 137 -7.48 -6.41 -33.87
C THR A 137 -6.63 -7.37 -33.03
N ALA A 138 -5.49 -6.93 -32.48
CA ALA A 138 -4.65 -7.73 -31.59
C ALA A 138 -4.71 -7.32 -30.11
N ILE A 139 -5.34 -6.18 -29.78
CA ILE A 139 -5.44 -5.64 -28.41
C ILE A 139 -6.89 -5.23 -28.23
N VAL A 140 -7.61 -5.93 -27.34
CA VAL A 140 -9.01 -5.70 -26.92
C VAL A 140 -9.51 -4.31 -27.33
N PRO A 141 -10.48 -4.18 -28.25
CA PRO A 141 -10.90 -2.87 -28.72
C PRO A 141 -11.27 -2.01 -27.52
N CYS A 142 -10.54 -0.91 -27.36
CA CYS A 142 -10.75 0.10 -26.35
C CYS A 142 -12.13 0.73 -26.57
N PHE A 143 -13.18 0.10 -26.03
CA PHE A 143 -14.52 0.66 -26.04
C PHE A 143 -14.49 1.93 -25.20
N ALA A 144 -14.60 3.09 -25.87
CA ALA A 144 -14.68 4.40 -25.24
C ALA A 144 -15.55 4.46 -23.97
N PRO A 145 -16.74 3.83 -23.87
CA PRO A 145 -17.56 3.90 -22.65
C PRO A 145 -16.93 3.22 -21.42
N PHE A 146 -15.95 2.32 -21.60
CA PHE A 146 -15.29 1.61 -20.50
C PHE A 146 -13.87 2.10 -20.24
N ALA A 147 -13.40 3.13 -20.95
CA ALA A 147 -12.01 3.60 -20.87
C ALA A 147 -11.58 3.98 -19.46
N GLN A 148 -12.47 4.62 -18.72
CA GLN A 148 -12.24 5.02 -17.33
C GLN A 148 -12.15 3.80 -16.40
N ILE A 149 -13.01 2.81 -16.57
CA ILE A 149 -12.99 1.57 -15.76
C ILE A 149 -11.72 0.76 -16.07
N LEU A 150 -11.34 0.63 -17.34
CA LEU A 150 -10.10 -0.02 -17.73
C LEU A 150 -8.87 0.73 -17.16
N ALA A 151 -8.89 2.05 -17.17
CA ALA A 151 -7.84 2.87 -16.59
C ALA A 151 -7.70 2.64 -15.08
N VAL A 152 -8.81 2.56 -14.35
CA VAL A 152 -8.85 2.20 -12.92
C VAL A 152 -8.23 0.81 -12.70
N VAL A 153 -8.61 -0.20 -13.49
CA VAL A 153 -8.07 -1.56 -13.34
C VAL A 153 -6.57 -1.61 -13.64
N LEU A 154 -6.12 -0.94 -14.70
CA LEU A 154 -4.71 -0.91 -15.10
C LEU A 154 -3.85 -0.14 -14.08
N SER A 155 -4.31 1.01 -13.59
CA SER A 155 -3.60 1.76 -12.54
C SER A 155 -3.50 0.96 -11.25
N SER A 156 -4.55 0.25 -10.87
CA SER A 156 -4.59 -0.58 -9.66
C SER A 156 -3.69 -1.80 -9.76
N ALA A 157 -3.67 -2.46 -10.93
CA ALA A 157 -2.77 -3.57 -11.20
C ALA A 157 -1.30 -3.12 -11.20
N LEU A 158 -1.01 -1.94 -11.78
CA LEU A 158 0.31 -1.34 -11.76
C LEU A 158 0.74 -0.98 -10.33
N THR A 159 -0.15 -0.41 -9.54
CA THR A 159 0.11 -0.06 -8.13
C THR A 159 0.52 -1.30 -7.33
N GLY A 160 -0.29 -2.37 -7.37
CA GLY A 160 0.06 -3.64 -6.74
C GLY A 160 1.38 -4.22 -7.26
N SER A 161 1.63 -4.14 -8.56
CA SER A 161 2.90 -4.61 -9.15
C SER A 161 4.11 -3.81 -8.67
N MET A 162 3.98 -2.49 -8.51
CA MET A 162 5.04 -1.64 -7.96
C MET A 162 5.32 -1.99 -6.50
N TYR A 163 4.28 -2.14 -5.68
CA TYR A 163 4.43 -2.59 -4.29
C TYR A 163 5.06 -3.98 -4.21
N TYR A 164 4.72 -4.91 -5.10
CA TYR A 164 5.42 -6.19 -5.20
C TYR A 164 6.92 -6.03 -5.46
N VAL A 165 7.37 -5.02 -6.21
CA VAL A 165 8.81 -4.80 -6.44
C VAL A 165 9.48 -4.14 -5.24
N ILE A 166 8.78 -3.24 -4.54
CA ILE A 166 9.33 -2.39 -3.49
C ILE A 166 9.32 -3.11 -2.13
N THR A 167 8.22 -3.76 -1.77
CA THR A 167 7.96 -4.28 -0.42
C THR A 167 8.09 -5.80 -0.34
N ALA A 168 8.17 -6.51 -1.47
CA ALA A 168 8.34 -7.96 -1.42
C ALA A 168 9.64 -8.34 -0.71
N PRO A 169 9.59 -9.30 0.23
CA PRO A 169 10.78 -9.77 0.90
C PRO A 169 11.81 -10.26 -0.13
N LYS A 170 13.04 -9.74 -0.03
CA LYS A 170 14.17 -10.20 -0.86
C LYS A 170 14.61 -11.60 -0.46
N ASP A 171 15.11 -12.37 -1.41
CA ASP A 171 15.63 -13.70 -1.14
C ASP A 171 16.90 -13.60 -0.27
N PRO A 172 16.99 -14.31 0.86
CA PRO A 172 18.16 -14.23 1.72
C PRO A 172 19.35 -14.92 1.06
N THR A 173 20.50 -14.26 1.04
CA THR A 173 21.75 -14.82 0.53
C THR A 173 22.24 -16.02 1.34
N TYR A 174 21.98 -16.00 2.65
CA TYR A 174 22.35 -17.08 3.56
C TYR A 174 21.25 -17.30 4.61
N VAL A 175 20.93 -18.56 4.89
CA VAL A 175 20.03 -18.96 5.98
C VAL A 175 20.89 -19.60 7.06
N ILE A 176 21.08 -18.91 8.18
CA ILE A 176 21.82 -19.44 9.33
C ILE A 176 20.86 -20.26 10.17
N ALA A 177 21.05 -21.58 10.22
CA ALA A 177 20.33 -22.48 11.10
C ALA A 177 21.24 -22.90 12.27
N PRO A 178 20.70 -23.02 13.50
CA PRO A 178 21.48 -23.53 14.63
C PRO A 178 21.95 -24.96 14.35
N VAL A 179 23.18 -25.30 14.76
CA VAL A 179 23.72 -26.66 14.60
C VAL A 179 22.90 -27.61 15.47
N SER A 180 22.03 -28.37 14.82
CA SER A 180 21.05 -29.23 15.47
C SER A 180 21.48 -30.69 15.30
N ARG A 181 21.90 -31.36 16.39
CA ARG A 181 22.31 -32.77 16.37
C ARG A 181 21.10 -33.68 16.62
N GLY A 182 20.84 -34.62 15.70
CA GLY A 182 19.82 -35.67 15.85
C GLY A 182 18.67 -35.58 14.86
N LYS A 183 18.05 -36.73 14.54
CA LYS A 183 16.97 -36.85 13.53
C LYS A 183 15.73 -36.02 13.86
N GLN A 184 15.34 -35.92 15.13
CA GLN A 184 14.18 -35.13 15.55
C GLN A 184 14.45 -33.63 15.38
N ALA A 185 15.65 -33.20 15.74
CA ALA A 185 16.05 -31.82 15.70
C ALA A 185 16.19 -31.30 14.24
N LEU A 186 16.55 -32.18 13.29
CA LEU A 186 16.46 -31.93 11.85
C LEU A 186 15.01 -31.77 11.35
N LYS A 187 14.09 -32.64 11.81
CA LYS A 187 12.66 -32.53 11.47
C LYS A 187 12.06 -31.22 11.98
N ASP A 188 12.39 -30.82 13.21
CA ASP A 188 11.90 -29.58 13.80
C ASP A 188 12.45 -28.34 13.06
N MET A 189 13.73 -28.36 12.66
CA MET A 189 14.30 -27.30 11.83
C MET A 189 13.60 -27.20 10.47
N ARG A 190 13.39 -28.34 9.80
CA ARG A 190 12.67 -28.38 8.53
C ARG A 190 11.27 -27.78 8.65
N LYS A 191 10.52 -28.17 9.70
CA LYS A 191 9.19 -27.61 9.97
C LYS A 191 9.22 -26.11 10.19
N ARG A 192 10.21 -25.58 10.93
CA ARG A 192 10.38 -24.13 11.13
C ARG A 192 10.71 -23.42 9.82
N PHE A 193 11.54 -24.01 8.98
CA PHE A 193 11.89 -23.47 7.67
C PHE A 193 10.69 -23.44 6.73
N GLU A 194 9.88 -24.51 6.71
CA GLU A 194 8.63 -24.57 5.94
C GLU A 194 7.66 -23.46 6.36
N VAL A 195 7.43 -23.28 7.67
CA VAL A 195 6.58 -22.19 8.19
C VAL A 195 7.17 -20.81 7.88
N TRP A 196 8.48 -20.63 7.99
CA TRP A 196 9.14 -19.38 7.65
C TRP A 196 8.99 -19.05 6.16
N ASN A 197 9.21 -20.03 5.28
CA ASN A 197 9.08 -19.86 3.84
C ASN A 197 7.63 -19.59 3.43
N GLU A 198 6.66 -20.32 3.99
CA GLU A 198 5.24 -20.10 3.78
C GLU A 198 4.84 -18.67 4.15
N ARG A 199 5.20 -18.20 5.35
CA ARG A 199 4.93 -16.81 5.76
C ARG A 199 5.49 -15.81 4.76
N ARG A 200 6.72 -16.02 4.28
CA ARG A 200 7.37 -15.13 3.32
C ARG A 200 6.63 -15.09 1.98
N THR A 201 6.20 -16.25 1.48
CA THR A 201 5.38 -16.36 0.26
C THR A 201 4.05 -15.65 0.42
N MET A 202 3.38 -15.82 1.58
CA MET A 202 2.12 -15.16 1.85
C MET A 202 2.27 -13.63 1.87
N LYS A 203 3.31 -13.10 2.52
CA LYS A 203 3.61 -11.65 2.50
C LYS A 203 3.78 -11.12 1.08
N LYS A 204 4.52 -11.87 0.26
CA LYS A 204 4.82 -11.53 -1.14
C LYS A 204 3.57 -11.45 -2.03
N ILE A 205 2.53 -12.20 -1.71
CA ILE A 205 1.29 -12.26 -2.51
C ILE A 205 0.24 -11.29 -1.96
N TYR A 206 -0.03 -11.35 -0.65
CA TYR A 206 -1.20 -10.68 -0.08
C TYR A 206 -1.00 -9.19 0.21
N SER A 207 0.23 -8.73 0.49
CA SER A 207 0.48 -7.29 0.65
C SER A 207 0.27 -6.53 -0.67
N PRO A 208 0.95 -6.89 -1.78
CA PRO A 208 0.74 -6.23 -3.06
C PRO A 208 -0.70 -6.33 -3.58
N LEU A 209 -1.38 -7.44 -3.28
CA LEU A 209 -2.80 -7.62 -3.61
C LEU A 209 -3.69 -6.65 -2.83
N MET A 210 -3.42 -6.45 -1.53
CA MET A 210 -4.18 -5.49 -0.71
C MET A 210 -4.00 -4.06 -1.24
N GLU A 211 -2.76 -3.66 -1.56
CA GLU A 211 -2.49 -2.35 -2.15
C GLU A 211 -3.19 -2.17 -3.50
N SER A 212 -3.24 -3.22 -4.32
CA SER A 212 -4.00 -3.20 -5.58
C SER A 212 -5.50 -3.03 -5.35
N LEU A 213 -6.07 -3.66 -4.33
CA LEU A 213 -7.49 -3.52 -3.99
C LEU A 213 -7.82 -2.13 -3.41
N LEU A 214 -6.94 -1.54 -2.61
CA LEU A 214 -7.09 -0.16 -2.13
C LEU A 214 -6.98 0.83 -3.29
N ALA A 215 -6.02 0.63 -4.19
CA ALA A 215 -5.88 1.44 -5.40
C ALA A 215 -7.13 1.33 -6.29
N LEU A 216 -7.71 0.13 -6.41
CA LEU A 216 -8.95 -0.11 -7.14
C LEU A 216 -10.12 0.65 -6.53
N TYR A 217 -10.25 0.60 -5.21
CA TYR A 217 -11.27 1.33 -4.47
C TYR A 217 -11.16 2.85 -4.67
N LEU A 218 -9.97 3.41 -4.45
CA LEU A 218 -9.69 4.84 -4.62
C LEU A 218 -9.85 5.30 -6.08
N GLY A 219 -9.51 4.44 -7.04
CA GLY A 219 -9.71 4.72 -8.47
C GLY A 219 -11.18 4.84 -8.85
N PHE A 220 -12.04 3.99 -8.29
CA PHE A 220 -13.49 4.10 -8.44
C PHE A 220 -14.09 5.30 -7.70
N GLU A 221 -13.58 5.62 -6.51
CA GLU A 221 -13.96 6.83 -5.79
C GLU A 221 -13.68 8.07 -6.63
N TRP A 222 -12.48 8.20 -7.20
CA TRP A 222 -12.16 9.34 -8.06
C TRP A 222 -13.06 9.40 -9.29
N LEU A 223 -13.35 8.24 -9.89
CA LEU A 223 -14.27 8.15 -11.03
C LEU A 223 -15.69 8.63 -10.68
N GLN A 224 -16.17 8.33 -9.48
CA GLN A 224 -17.53 8.69 -9.06
C GLN A 224 -17.64 10.14 -8.59
N THR A 225 -16.61 10.66 -7.92
CA THR A 225 -16.60 12.02 -7.35
C THR A 225 -16.13 13.06 -8.38
N GLY A 226 -15.30 12.67 -9.34
CA GLY A 226 -14.72 13.57 -10.34
C GLY A 226 -13.72 14.58 -9.75
N ASN A 227 -13.38 14.47 -8.47
CA ASN A 227 -12.53 15.41 -7.76
C ASN A 227 -11.49 14.66 -6.93
N ILE A 228 -10.20 14.87 -7.23
CA ILE A 228 -9.09 14.16 -6.56
C ILE A 228 -9.03 14.43 -5.05
N LEU A 229 -9.63 15.52 -4.56
CA LEU A 229 -9.66 15.84 -3.14
C LEU A 229 -10.35 14.73 -2.32
N ALA A 230 -11.40 14.08 -2.86
CA ALA A 230 -12.09 13.00 -2.16
C ALA A 230 -11.16 11.79 -1.91
N PRO A 231 -10.53 11.17 -2.93
CA PRO A 231 -9.53 10.12 -2.73
C PRO A 231 -8.36 10.54 -1.83
N MET A 232 -7.90 11.80 -1.89
CA MET A 232 -6.86 12.30 -1.00
C MET A 232 -7.30 12.29 0.46
N VAL A 233 -8.52 12.72 0.74
CA VAL A 233 -9.11 12.68 2.08
C VAL A 233 -9.32 11.23 2.52
N THR A 234 -9.86 10.37 1.66
CA THR A 234 -10.04 8.95 1.93
C THR A 234 -8.73 8.29 2.33
N HIS A 235 -7.71 8.45 1.49
CA HIS A 235 -6.39 7.90 1.71
C HIS A 235 -5.76 8.44 2.99
N LEU A 236 -5.81 9.76 3.18
CA LEU A 236 -5.29 10.38 4.39
C LEU A 236 -5.94 9.79 5.65
N VAL A 237 -7.27 9.68 5.66
CA VAL A 237 -8.02 9.25 6.84
C VAL A 237 -7.73 7.80 7.18
N TYR A 238 -7.85 6.87 6.23
CA TYR A 238 -7.60 5.46 6.54
C TYR A 238 -6.14 5.20 6.89
N SER A 239 -5.18 5.84 6.20
CA SER A 239 -3.75 5.64 6.49
C SER A 239 -3.39 6.14 7.88
N ASN A 240 -3.93 7.27 8.32
CA ASN A 240 -3.70 7.75 9.69
C ASN A 240 -4.27 6.82 10.75
N VAL A 241 -5.47 6.27 10.52
CA VAL A 241 -6.09 5.32 11.45
C VAL A 241 -5.29 4.02 11.54
N VAL A 242 -4.87 3.48 10.40
CA VAL A 242 -4.09 2.24 10.32
C VAL A 242 -2.71 2.42 10.94
N VAL A 243 -1.95 3.45 10.53
CA VAL A 243 -0.63 3.76 11.07
C VAL A 243 -0.72 4.06 12.57
N GLY A 244 -1.68 4.87 12.99
CA GLY A 244 -1.89 5.21 14.39
C GLY A 244 -2.20 3.98 15.26
N ASN A 245 -3.11 3.11 14.80
CA ASN A 245 -3.45 1.87 15.49
C ASN A 245 -2.24 0.92 15.58
N GLY A 246 -1.48 0.78 14.49
CA GLY A 246 -0.27 -0.04 14.46
C GLY A 246 0.83 0.49 15.39
N LEU A 247 1.07 1.80 15.42
CA LEU A 247 2.03 2.41 16.35
C LEU A 247 1.64 2.21 17.82
N LEU A 248 0.36 2.36 18.16
CA LEU A 248 -0.16 2.08 19.50
C LEU A 248 0.05 0.61 19.89
N ARG A 249 -0.25 -0.31 18.96
CA ARG A 249 -0.05 -1.75 19.12
C ARG A 249 1.43 -2.09 19.37
N LEU A 250 2.33 -1.57 18.55
CA LEU A 250 3.78 -1.77 18.70
C LEU A 250 4.30 -1.21 20.04
N HIS A 251 3.82 -0.03 20.43
CA HIS A 251 4.17 0.57 21.72
C HIS A 251 3.72 -0.31 22.89
N TYR A 252 2.47 -0.80 22.87
CA TYR A 252 1.94 -1.68 23.90
C TYR A 252 2.73 -2.99 24.01
N GLN A 253 3.05 -3.63 22.88
CA GLN A 253 3.85 -4.85 22.85
C GLN A 253 5.25 -4.64 23.46
N ARG A 254 5.90 -3.50 23.19
CA ARG A 254 7.20 -3.16 23.79
C ARG A 254 7.12 -3.00 25.30
N VAL A 255 6.11 -2.29 25.81
CA VAL A 255 5.90 -2.13 27.25
C VAL A 255 5.72 -3.49 27.92
N LYS A 256 4.88 -4.36 27.34
CA LYS A 256 4.64 -5.72 27.84
C LYS A 256 5.90 -6.58 27.81
N LEU A 257 6.72 -6.47 26.76
CA LEU A 257 8.02 -7.16 26.68
C LEU A 257 8.98 -6.66 27.75
N ARG A 258 9.11 -5.35 27.96
CA ARG A 258 9.95 -4.77 29.03
C ARG A 258 9.53 -5.26 30.41
N GLN A 259 8.23 -5.31 30.68
CA GLN A 259 7.70 -5.82 31.95
C GLN A 259 8.04 -7.31 32.17
N ARG A 260 7.88 -8.15 31.12
CA ARG A 260 8.25 -9.57 31.18
C ARG A 260 9.74 -9.77 31.42
N VAL A 261 10.58 -9.02 30.72
CA VAL A 261 12.04 -9.06 30.90
C VAL A 261 12.42 -8.60 32.30
N ALA A 262 11.85 -7.51 32.80
CA ALA A 262 12.09 -7.01 34.16
C ALA A 262 11.67 -8.04 35.23
N SER A 263 10.54 -8.73 35.03
CA SER A 263 10.10 -9.81 35.92
C SER A 263 11.10 -10.98 35.94
N ILE A 264 11.60 -11.42 34.78
CA ILE A 264 12.60 -12.51 34.68
C ILE A 264 13.95 -12.08 35.27
N MET A 265 14.39 -10.84 35.04
CA MET A 265 15.65 -10.33 35.59
C MET A 265 15.56 -10.08 37.10
N GLY A 266 14.39 -9.65 37.60
CA GLY A 266 14.10 -9.53 39.02
C GLY A 266 14.15 -10.90 39.71
N TYR A 267 13.53 -11.92 39.10
CA TYR A 267 13.58 -13.31 39.58
C TYR A 267 14.99 -13.92 39.57
N ARG A 268 15.90 -13.40 38.73
CA ARG A 268 17.29 -13.87 38.64
C ARG A 268 18.23 -13.20 39.66
N LYS A 269 17.77 -12.22 40.45
CA LYS A 269 18.58 -11.63 41.53
C LYS A 269 18.58 -12.46 42.82
N ASP A 270 17.74 -13.49 42.90
CA ASP A 270 17.47 -14.26 44.12
C ASP A 270 18.02 -15.71 44.04
N LEU A 271 18.90 -15.99 43.08
CA LEU A 271 19.64 -17.25 42.87
C LEU A 271 21.14 -16.97 42.79
#